data_AF-A0AAN6DJF6-F1
#
_entry.id   AF-A0AAN6DJF6-F1
#
_cell.length_a   1.000
_cell.length_b   1.000
_cell.length_c   1.000
_cell.angle_alpha   90.00
_cell.angle_beta   90.00
_cell.angle_gamma   90.00
#
_symmetry.space_group_name_H-M   'P 1'
#
loop_
_entity.id
_entity.type
_entity.pdbx_description
1 polymer ?
#
loop_
_entity_poly.entity_id
_entity_poly.type
_entity_poly.pdbx_seq_one_letter_code
_entity_poly.pdbx_strand_id
1 'polypeptide(L)'
;MSRRRARQNGNQEEYQVQGPSSALTSFLREQGISAEAIRLRYEEGLRRQQEQASDGEEVENGESEESDEEILEGEDIPEDVRLLRERARIKRRRARRDRELDDDEADEGKNFCIECDREFVISVYSKRMEKYGRIGYLCPECTSNEIKRQRLAKRNEIEARKRRKKVAAALLDKQEYKIPSLQDCCINVISKNIDQVDLLGDIGVVNMKKISRILSKNRSLDNRTMSLFLDSNMREIEFWDCSKIDSVALNKIPAYCPNVERLVLNMCGRLHKDNLKYYGEKFTNLRYLYLNGAFLINDQAWQDFFDSPVGKNLKGIHIKNTHRFSPDSLISLLDNCGNNLEELTLSRLDGLTSKNVYDLLPHYLRKLKHLEISYPNKEELIDDELIINLLGVNGETLESLVLDGCTGLTDQFLISGIKPFCPALTKLSLVLLDQITDVGVKELFTDWDMNGGLMEVNLARCIELGDEAVYALLEHSCQTLVELNLNSIKNLTRNFFKQIGRHLRFPLLTALDIGFVRSCDDSALAVLSRIAPKLSILEVYGNNRCTPAAIVRDSLKIIGRQSDSI
;
A
#
# COMPACT_ATOMS: atom_id res chain seq x y z
N MET A 1 14.95 -65.99 33.11
CA MET A 1 15.77 -67.08 32.53
C MET A 1 16.65 -66.49 31.44
N SER A 2 17.95 -66.88 31.40
CA SER A 2 18.89 -66.97 30.25
C SER A 2 18.67 -66.10 28.99
N ARG A 3 19.65 -65.48 28.33
CA ARG A 3 21.10 -65.76 28.19
C ARG A 3 21.77 -64.62 27.41
N ARG A 4 23.11 -64.61 27.48
CA ARG A 4 24.07 -63.63 26.95
C ARG A 4 24.31 -63.68 25.42
N ARG A 5 24.63 -62.49 24.87
CA ARG A 5 25.69 -62.08 23.90
C ARG A 5 25.80 -62.71 22.50
N ALA A 6 25.83 -61.83 21.49
CA ALA A 6 26.90 -61.76 20.47
C ALA A 6 27.06 -60.31 19.94
N ARG A 7 28.31 -59.86 19.77
CA ARG A 7 28.75 -58.56 19.24
C ARG A 7 28.94 -58.65 17.72
N GLN A 8 28.71 -57.57 16.97
CA GLN A 8 29.65 -57.10 15.92
C GLN A 8 29.41 -55.63 15.56
N ASN A 9 30.53 -54.92 15.35
CA ASN A 9 30.67 -53.50 15.04
C ASN A 9 30.19 -53.13 13.62
N GLY A 10 29.69 -51.90 13.45
CA GLY A 10 29.60 -51.23 12.15
C GLY A 10 28.95 -49.85 12.24
N ASN A 11 29.78 -48.81 12.23
CA ASN A 11 29.55 -47.39 11.95
C ASN A 11 28.12 -46.82 12.11
N GLN A 12 27.97 -45.94 13.11
CA GLN A 12 26.86 -44.99 13.21
C GLN A 12 27.02 -43.86 12.19
N GLU A 13 26.21 -43.87 11.15
CA GLU A 13 25.77 -42.64 10.47
C GLU A 13 24.37 -42.31 11.00
N GLU A 14 24.24 -41.16 11.67
CA GLU A 14 22.96 -40.64 12.16
C GLU A 14 22.05 -40.28 10.98
N TYR A 15 21.00 -41.09 10.79
CA TYR A 15 19.84 -40.72 10.01
C TYR A 15 19.04 -39.64 10.76
N GLN A 16 19.14 -38.39 10.31
CA GLN A 16 18.12 -37.36 10.60
C GLN A 16 16.97 -37.51 9.60
N VAL A 17 15.78 -37.76 10.14
CA VAL A 17 14.50 -37.80 9.42
C VAL A 17 14.18 -36.40 8.88
N GLN A 18 14.18 -36.23 7.56
CA GLN A 18 13.72 -35.00 6.90
C GLN A 18 12.21 -35.02 6.67
N GLY A 19 11.54 -33.94 7.10
CA GLY A 19 10.15 -33.63 6.76
C GLY A 19 9.97 -33.20 5.29
N PRO A 20 8.75 -32.91 4.85
CA PRO A 20 8.42 -32.76 3.43
C PRO A 20 9.18 -31.58 2.79
N SER A 21 9.93 -31.86 1.72
CA SER A 21 10.60 -30.85 0.92
C SER A 21 9.57 -29.96 0.23
N SER A 22 9.47 -28.71 0.67
CA SER A 22 8.66 -27.67 0.03
C SER A 22 9.01 -27.53 -1.46
N ALA A 23 8.00 -27.33 -2.32
CA ALA A 23 8.16 -27.05 -3.75
C ALA A 23 9.10 -25.86 -4.03
N LEU A 24 9.18 -24.91 -3.08
CA LEU A 24 10.08 -23.77 -3.14
C LEU A 24 11.56 -24.20 -3.00
N THR A 25 11.84 -25.20 -2.16
CA THR A 25 13.20 -25.71 -1.93
C THR A 25 13.71 -26.51 -3.13
N SER A 26 12.82 -27.20 -3.84
CA SER A 26 13.14 -27.87 -5.12
C SER A 26 13.41 -26.85 -6.23
N PHE A 27 12.58 -25.81 -6.34
CA PHE A 27 12.73 -24.74 -7.33
C PHE A 27 14.03 -23.95 -7.15
N LEU A 28 14.39 -23.59 -5.91
CA LEU A 28 15.64 -22.87 -5.62
C LEU A 28 16.89 -23.70 -5.93
N ARG A 29 16.80 -25.03 -5.80
CA ARG A 29 17.88 -25.95 -6.13
C ARG A 29 18.02 -26.15 -7.65
N GLU A 30 16.91 -26.21 -8.40
CA GLU A 30 16.92 -26.22 -9.87
C GLU A 30 17.46 -24.93 -10.49
N GLN A 31 17.26 -23.78 -9.82
CA GLN A 31 17.81 -22.48 -10.25
C GLN A 31 19.26 -22.23 -9.76
N GLY A 32 19.91 -23.21 -9.13
CA GLY A 32 21.31 -23.12 -8.70
C GLY A 32 21.55 -22.15 -7.52
N ILE A 33 20.51 -21.79 -6.77
CA ILE A 33 20.60 -20.83 -5.67
C ILE A 33 20.83 -21.58 -4.35
N SER A 34 22.10 -21.71 -3.96
CA SER A 34 22.48 -22.29 -2.66
C SER A 34 22.49 -21.21 -1.56
N ALA A 35 21.84 -21.50 -0.43
CA ALA A 35 21.88 -20.64 0.76
C ALA A 35 23.31 -20.42 1.29
N GLU A 36 24.19 -21.40 1.08
CA GLU A 36 25.60 -21.33 1.46
C GLU A 36 26.38 -20.33 0.57
N ALA A 37 26.04 -20.25 -0.72
CA ALA A 37 26.64 -19.30 -1.66
C ALA A 37 26.17 -17.85 -1.45
N ILE A 38 25.01 -17.65 -0.84
CA ILE A 38 24.52 -16.32 -0.43
C ILE A 38 25.26 -15.87 0.83
N ARG A 39 25.46 -16.78 1.77
CA ARG A 39 26.16 -16.51 3.03
C ARG A 39 27.65 -16.20 2.81
N LEU A 40 28.33 -16.94 1.94
CA LEU A 40 29.71 -16.66 1.53
C LEU A 40 29.86 -15.27 0.87
N ARG A 41 28.92 -14.87 0.01
CA ARG A 41 28.91 -13.54 -0.61
C ARG A 41 28.69 -12.41 0.40
N TYR A 42 27.88 -12.65 1.42
CA TYR A 42 27.67 -11.69 2.50
C TYR A 42 28.92 -11.52 3.37
N GLU A 43 29.61 -12.62 3.70
CA GLU A 43 30.85 -12.62 4.47
C GLU A 43 32.02 -11.97 3.69
N GLU A 44 32.11 -12.15 2.36
CA GLU A 44 33.08 -11.44 1.51
C GLU A 44 32.80 -9.93 1.42
N GLY A 45 31.53 -9.52 1.39
CA GLY A 45 31.14 -8.10 1.39
C GLY A 45 31.54 -7.36 2.66
N LEU A 46 31.43 -8.03 3.82
CA LEU A 46 31.87 -7.50 5.11
C LEU A 46 33.39 -7.31 5.19
N ARG A 47 34.18 -8.22 4.61
CA ARG A 47 35.65 -8.09 4.56
C ARG A 47 36.09 -6.91 3.70
N ARG A 48 35.45 -6.70 2.54
CA ARG A 48 35.74 -5.55 1.66
C ARG A 48 35.39 -4.21 2.30
N GLN A 49 34.34 -4.14 3.11
CA GLN A 49 33.99 -2.91 3.85
C GLN A 49 34.97 -2.60 4.99
N GLN A 50 35.56 -3.62 5.62
CA GLN A 50 36.60 -3.42 6.63
C GLN A 50 37.95 -2.99 6.02
N GLU A 51 38.29 -3.48 4.83
CA GLU A 51 39.51 -3.09 4.11
C GLU A 51 39.43 -1.66 3.53
N GLN A 52 38.23 -1.13 3.28
CA GLN A 52 38.03 0.25 2.79
C GLN A 52 37.98 1.32 3.90
N ALA A 53 37.92 0.92 5.18
CA ALA A 53 37.83 1.85 6.31
C ALA A 53 39.20 2.22 6.92
N SER A 54 40.31 1.66 6.43
CA SER A 54 41.66 1.83 7.02
C SER A 54 42.60 2.79 6.29
N ASP A 55 42.22 3.37 5.15
CA ASP A 55 43.00 4.43 4.47
C ASP A 55 42.18 5.73 4.40
N GLY A 56 42.66 6.75 5.12
CA GLY A 56 41.93 7.97 5.46
C GLY A 56 42.09 9.19 4.53
N GLU A 57 41.18 10.14 4.81
CA GLU A 57 41.25 11.62 4.79
C GLU A 57 42.37 12.36 3.99
N GLU A 58 41.98 13.24 3.04
CA GLU A 58 42.33 14.68 2.97
C GLU A 58 41.63 15.43 1.78
N VAL A 59 40.78 16.40 2.13
CA VAL A 59 40.56 17.80 1.62
C VAL A 59 40.37 18.19 0.12
N GLU A 60 39.19 18.80 -0.11
CA GLU A 60 38.74 19.95 -0.97
C GLU A 60 38.73 19.98 -2.53
N ASN A 61 37.52 20.32 -3.01
CA ASN A 61 37.10 21.15 -4.15
C ASN A 61 37.90 21.10 -5.46
N GLY A 62 37.31 20.43 -6.45
CA GLY A 62 37.56 20.68 -7.87
C GLY A 62 36.49 19.98 -8.69
N GLU A 63 35.83 20.70 -9.59
CA GLU A 63 34.97 20.14 -10.64
C GLU A 63 35.76 19.03 -11.37
N SER A 64 35.30 17.78 -11.26
CA SER A 64 35.97 16.65 -11.91
C SER A 64 35.10 16.11 -13.03
N GLU A 65 35.57 16.35 -14.25
CA GLU A 65 35.29 15.58 -15.45
C GLU A 65 35.36 14.08 -15.13
N GLU A 66 34.23 13.37 -15.21
CA GLU A 66 34.21 11.90 -15.14
C GLU A 66 34.87 11.35 -16.41
N SER A 67 36.11 10.90 -16.26
CA SER A 67 36.82 10.06 -17.22
C SER A 67 36.11 8.72 -17.36
N ASP A 68 35.50 8.53 -18.53
CA ASP A 68 34.97 7.28 -19.07
C ASP A 68 36.08 6.18 -19.12
N GLU A 69 36.10 5.25 -18.16
CA GLU A 69 36.69 3.91 -18.33
C GLU A 69 35.93 2.88 -17.49
N GLU A 70 34.71 2.54 -17.92
CA GLU A 70 34.10 1.25 -17.55
C GLU A 70 34.28 0.24 -18.69
N ILE A 71 35.09 -0.77 -18.36
CA ILE A 71 35.39 -1.96 -19.12
C ILE A 71 34.10 -2.74 -19.38
N LEU A 72 33.70 -2.83 -20.65
CA LEU A 72 32.76 -3.85 -21.14
C LEU A 72 33.47 -5.21 -21.10
N GLU A 73 33.39 -5.91 -19.99
CA GLU A 73 33.67 -7.33 -19.90
C GLU A 73 32.37 -8.12 -20.08
N GLY A 74 32.24 -8.75 -21.25
CA GLY A 74 31.17 -9.70 -21.53
C GLY A 74 30.53 -9.47 -22.89
N GLU A 75 31.17 -9.98 -23.94
CA GLU A 75 30.57 -10.59 -25.15
C GLU A 75 31.70 -10.95 -26.13
N ASP A 76 31.53 -12.06 -26.86
CA ASP A 76 32.55 -12.73 -27.66
C ASP A 76 33.33 -11.77 -28.59
N ILE A 77 34.63 -11.60 -28.29
CA ILE A 77 35.54 -10.77 -29.08
C ILE A 77 35.83 -11.49 -30.41
N PRO A 78 35.52 -10.88 -31.57
CA PRO A 78 35.82 -11.44 -32.89
C PRO A 78 37.31 -11.81 -33.06
N GLU A 79 37.57 -12.90 -33.79
CA GLU A 79 38.91 -13.52 -33.89
C GLU A 79 39.97 -12.60 -34.54
N ASP A 80 39.54 -11.74 -35.46
CA ASP A 80 40.33 -10.67 -36.08
C ASP A 80 40.81 -9.62 -35.07
N VAL A 81 39.95 -9.23 -34.12
CA VAL A 81 40.28 -8.30 -33.02
C VAL A 81 41.18 -8.94 -31.98
N ARG A 82 41.05 -10.25 -31.73
CA ARG A 82 41.96 -11.03 -30.88
C ARG A 82 43.37 -11.07 -31.49
N LEU A 83 43.48 -11.38 -32.78
CA LEU A 83 44.76 -11.42 -33.51
C LEU A 83 45.46 -10.05 -33.54
N LEU A 84 44.70 -8.96 -33.67
CA LEU A 84 45.21 -7.59 -33.57
C LEU A 84 45.74 -7.23 -32.17
N ARG A 85 45.01 -7.62 -31.11
CA ARG A 85 45.46 -7.44 -29.71
C ARG A 85 46.69 -8.26 -29.37
N GLU A 86 46.80 -9.46 -29.92
CA GLU A 86 47.94 -10.35 -29.72
C GLU A 86 49.20 -9.84 -30.44
N ARG A 87 49.06 -9.38 -31.69
CA ARG A 87 50.14 -8.72 -32.45
C ARG A 87 50.63 -7.44 -31.76
N ALA A 88 49.74 -6.61 -31.23
CA ALA A 88 50.10 -5.40 -30.48
C ALA A 88 50.84 -5.72 -29.16
N ARG A 89 50.45 -6.81 -28.47
CA ARG A 89 51.15 -7.30 -27.26
C ARG A 89 52.54 -7.86 -27.57
N ILE A 90 52.71 -8.57 -28.69
CA ILE A 90 54.00 -9.08 -29.15
C ILE A 90 54.95 -7.94 -29.54
N LYS A 91 54.44 -6.88 -30.19
CA LYS A 91 55.22 -5.68 -30.55
C LYS A 91 55.69 -4.90 -29.31
N ARG A 92 54.84 -4.76 -28.27
CA ARG A 92 55.22 -4.17 -26.98
C ARG A 92 56.24 -5.01 -26.20
N ARG A 93 56.22 -6.35 -26.35
CA ARG A 93 57.23 -7.25 -25.75
C ARG A 93 58.57 -7.21 -26.49
N ARG A 94 58.57 -7.04 -27.81
CA ARG A 94 59.80 -6.90 -28.62
C ARG A 94 60.47 -5.53 -28.51
N ALA A 95 59.71 -4.46 -28.26
CA ALA A 95 60.23 -3.09 -28.08
C ALA A 95 61.09 -2.86 -26.80
N ARG A 96 61.35 -3.90 -25.98
CA ARG A 96 62.23 -3.85 -24.80
C ARG A 96 63.59 -4.54 -24.98
N ARG A 97 63.93 -5.07 -26.17
CA ARG A 97 65.26 -5.59 -26.51
C ARG A 97 65.68 -5.11 -27.89
N ASP A 98 66.49 -4.04 -27.87
CA ASP A 98 67.38 -3.48 -28.89
C ASP A 98 66.93 -3.30 -30.35
N ARG A 99 67.47 -2.21 -30.90
CA ARG A 99 67.22 -1.61 -32.22
C ARG A 99 67.83 -2.47 -33.32
N GLU A 100 67.06 -2.78 -34.35
CA GLU A 100 67.41 -2.56 -35.76
C GLU A 100 66.23 -2.95 -36.67
N LEU A 101 66.26 -2.36 -37.86
CA LEU A 101 65.17 -2.19 -38.83
C LEU A 101 64.59 -3.51 -39.35
N ASP A 102 63.27 -3.55 -39.49
CA ASP A 102 62.60 -4.13 -40.67
C ASP A 102 61.21 -3.49 -40.80
N ASP A 103 60.99 -2.83 -41.93
CA ASP A 103 59.68 -2.44 -42.44
C ASP A 103 58.91 -3.71 -42.77
N ASP A 104 57.73 -3.89 -42.17
CA ASP A 104 56.74 -4.83 -42.69
C ASP A 104 55.33 -4.25 -42.48
N GLU A 105 54.73 -3.94 -43.63
CA GLU A 105 53.42 -3.36 -43.89
C GLU A 105 52.30 -4.05 -43.10
N ALA A 106 51.55 -3.27 -42.32
CA ALA A 106 50.25 -3.67 -41.82
C ALA A 106 49.20 -3.25 -42.86
N ASP A 107 48.89 -4.15 -43.79
CA ASP A 107 47.71 -4.18 -44.67
C ASP A 107 47.01 -2.82 -44.84
N GLU A 108 47.55 -2.00 -45.75
CA GLU A 108 46.99 -0.72 -46.20
C GLU A 108 45.74 -0.92 -47.06
N GLY A 109 44.77 -1.68 -46.55
CA GLY A 109 43.43 -1.67 -47.09
C GLY A 109 42.78 -0.32 -46.80
N LYS A 110 42.46 0.45 -47.84
CA LYS A 110 41.58 1.63 -47.73
C LYS A 110 40.24 1.20 -47.13
N ASN A 111 40.03 1.42 -45.84
CA ASN A 111 38.77 1.07 -45.19
C ASN A 111 37.84 2.29 -45.24
N PHE A 112 36.61 2.09 -45.69
CA PHE A 112 35.62 3.15 -45.80
C PHE A 112 34.58 3.04 -44.68
N CYS A 113 34.23 4.17 -44.07
CA CYS A 113 33.23 4.25 -43.02
C CYS A 113 31.85 3.89 -43.57
N ILE A 114 31.16 2.92 -42.97
CA ILE A 114 29.83 2.49 -43.43
C ILE A 114 28.73 3.59 -43.35
N GLU A 115 28.97 4.65 -42.57
CA GLU A 115 28.01 5.75 -42.38
C GLU A 115 28.28 6.97 -43.27
N CYS A 116 29.55 7.29 -43.55
CA CYS A 116 29.94 8.52 -44.25
C CYS A 116 30.89 8.30 -45.43
N ASP A 117 31.22 7.06 -45.77
CA ASP A 117 32.09 6.63 -46.87
C ASP A 117 33.48 7.30 -46.89
N ARG A 118 33.93 7.85 -45.76
CA ARG A 118 35.30 8.40 -45.62
C ARG A 118 36.29 7.28 -45.39
N GLU A 119 37.44 7.39 -46.05
CA GLU A 119 38.59 6.52 -45.84
C GLU A 119 39.17 6.74 -44.43
N PHE A 120 39.38 5.66 -43.68
CA PHE A 120 39.96 5.70 -42.34
C PHE A 120 40.73 4.41 -42.05
N VAL A 121 41.62 4.44 -41.06
CA VAL A 121 42.31 3.22 -40.60
C VAL A 121 41.51 2.61 -39.45
N ILE A 122 41.16 1.33 -39.57
CA ILE A 122 40.46 0.60 -38.52
C ILE A 122 41.37 0.56 -37.28
N SER A 123 40.86 1.06 -36.17
CA SER A 123 41.54 1.04 -34.88
C SER A 123 40.75 0.21 -33.87
N VAL A 124 41.31 0.00 -32.68
CA VAL A 124 40.62 -0.68 -31.56
C VAL A 124 39.33 0.04 -31.14
N TYR A 125 39.20 1.32 -31.48
CA TYR A 125 38.03 2.14 -31.18
C TYR A 125 36.97 2.15 -32.29
N SER A 126 37.25 1.53 -33.45
CA SER A 126 36.32 1.51 -34.58
C SER A 126 35.19 0.52 -34.32
N LYS A 127 33.96 1.03 -34.21
CA LYS A 127 32.80 0.21 -33.90
C LYS A 127 32.26 -0.48 -35.15
N ARG A 128 32.06 -1.80 -35.07
CA ARG A 128 31.41 -2.60 -36.12
C ARG A 128 29.90 -2.36 -36.09
N MET A 129 29.29 -2.20 -37.26
CA MET A 129 27.85 -1.98 -37.42
C MET A 129 27.33 -2.66 -38.68
N GLU A 130 26.08 -3.11 -38.63
CA GLU A 130 25.34 -3.61 -39.80
C GLU A 130 24.28 -2.60 -40.23
N LYS A 131 24.29 -2.21 -41.51
CA LYS A 131 23.32 -1.28 -42.09
C LYS A 131 23.03 -1.69 -43.55
N TYR A 132 21.75 -1.74 -43.93
CA TYR A 132 21.30 -2.17 -45.27
C TYR A 132 21.83 -3.55 -45.71
N GLY A 133 21.98 -4.50 -44.78
CA GLY A 133 22.49 -5.85 -45.06
C GLY A 133 24.00 -5.92 -45.38
N ARG A 134 24.75 -4.83 -45.12
CA ARG A 134 26.21 -4.80 -45.19
C ARG A 134 26.77 -4.63 -43.78
N ILE A 135 27.80 -5.40 -43.46
CA ILE A 135 28.53 -5.31 -42.19
C ILE A 135 29.83 -4.53 -42.46
N GLY A 136 30.09 -3.48 -41.69
CA GLY A 136 31.28 -2.64 -41.84
C GLY A 136 31.67 -1.93 -40.54
N TYR A 137 32.65 -1.04 -40.62
CA TYR A 137 33.19 -0.30 -39.48
C TYR A 137 32.91 1.20 -39.61
N LEU A 138 32.74 1.85 -38.46
CA LEU A 138 32.59 3.30 -38.38
C LEU A 138 33.96 3.97 -38.17
N CYS A 139 34.18 5.12 -38.83
CA CYS A 139 35.31 5.99 -38.52
C CYS A 139 35.20 6.55 -37.08
N PRO A 140 36.25 7.17 -36.54
CA PRO A 140 36.23 7.71 -35.17
C PRO A 140 35.06 8.67 -34.91
N GLU A 141 34.79 9.63 -35.80
CA GLU A 141 33.69 10.60 -35.64
C GLU A 141 32.31 9.92 -35.64
N CYS A 142 32.07 9.00 -36.58
CA CYS A 142 30.81 8.26 -36.66
C CYS A 142 30.64 7.29 -35.49
N THR A 143 31.74 6.71 -34.98
CA THR A 143 31.72 5.89 -33.78
C THR A 143 31.33 6.71 -32.55
N SER A 144 31.93 7.89 -32.36
CA SER A 144 31.58 8.80 -31.26
C SER A 144 30.11 9.25 -31.34
N ASN A 145 29.61 9.56 -32.55
CA ASN A 145 28.21 9.94 -32.75
C ASN A 145 27.24 8.80 -32.45
N GLU A 146 27.59 7.57 -32.84
CA GLU A 146 26.77 6.40 -32.54
C GLU A 146 26.76 6.06 -31.05
N ILE A 147 27.91 6.17 -30.37
CA ILE A 147 27.97 6.02 -28.91
C ILE A 147 27.09 7.07 -28.23
N LYS A 148 27.10 8.33 -28.69
CA LYS A 148 26.20 9.38 -28.18
C LYS A 148 24.72 9.04 -28.40
N ARG A 149 24.35 8.55 -29.59
CA ARG A 149 22.98 8.11 -29.90
C ARG A 149 22.54 6.96 -29.01
N GLN A 150 23.39 5.96 -28.79
CA GLN A 150 23.10 4.83 -27.92
C GLN A 150 23.00 5.23 -26.44
N ARG A 151 23.86 6.15 -25.97
CA ARG A 151 23.75 6.74 -24.63
C ARG A 151 22.42 7.48 -24.46
N LEU A 152 21.99 8.27 -25.45
CA LEU A 152 20.71 8.97 -25.43
C LEU A 152 19.52 7.98 -25.45
N ALA A 153 19.56 6.95 -26.29
CA ALA A 153 18.53 5.92 -26.34
C ALA A 153 18.39 5.18 -25.01
N LYS A 154 19.52 4.77 -24.40
CA LYS A 154 19.56 4.13 -23.08
C LYS A 154 19.04 5.07 -21.98
N ARG A 155 19.37 6.36 -22.03
CA ARG A 155 18.84 7.38 -21.10
C ARG A 155 17.32 7.54 -21.25
N ASN A 156 16.82 7.65 -22.47
CA ASN A 156 15.38 7.76 -22.75
C ASN A 156 14.63 6.50 -22.28
N GLU A 157 15.21 5.32 -22.46
CA GLU A 157 14.63 4.06 -21.99
C GLU A 157 14.57 4.00 -20.46
N ILE A 158 15.65 4.41 -19.77
CA ILE A 158 15.69 4.51 -18.30
C ILE A 158 14.66 5.52 -17.80
N GLU A 159 14.54 6.69 -18.42
CA GLU A 159 13.55 7.71 -18.06
C GLU A 159 12.12 7.21 -18.30
N ALA A 160 11.86 6.53 -19.43
CA ALA A 160 10.58 5.88 -19.70
C ALA A 160 10.25 4.79 -18.68
N ARG A 161 11.23 4.00 -18.24
CA ARG A 161 11.07 3.00 -17.16
C ARG A 161 10.78 3.67 -15.82
N LYS A 162 11.47 4.75 -15.45
CA LYS A 162 11.19 5.55 -14.25
C LYS A 162 9.78 6.14 -14.29
N ARG A 163 9.33 6.64 -15.45
CA ARG A 163 7.98 7.18 -15.64
C ARG A 163 6.93 6.08 -15.49
N ARG A 164 7.12 4.92 -16.13
CA ARG A 164 6.25 3.74 -15.96
C ARG A 164 6.14 3.31 -14.49
N LYS A 165 7.26 3.25 -13.77
CA LYS A 165 7.28 2.93 -12.33
C LYS A 165 6.50 3.95 -11.49
N LYS A 166 6.61 5.25 -11.78
CA LYS A 166 5.84 6.30 -11.09
C LYS A 166 4.35 6.23 -11.39
N VAL A 167 3.98 5.97 -12.64
CA VAL A 167 2.58 5.79 -13.05
C VAL A 167 1.99 4.56 -12.36
N ALA A 168 2.71 3.44 -12.33
CA ALA A 168 2.30 2.23 -11.62
C ALA A 168 2.14 2.48 -10.11
N ALA A 169 3.09 3.16 -9.46
CA ALA A 169 2.98 3.51 -8.05
C ALA A 169 1.76 4.41 -7.75
N ALA A 170 1.51 5.42 -8.59
CA ALA A 170 0.33 6.27 -8.46
C ALA A 170 -0.98 5.51 -8.67
N LEU A 171 -0.99 4.54 -9.60
CA LEU A 171 -2.12 3.63 -9.80
C LEU A 171 -2.38 2.76 -8.57
N LEU A 172 -1.34 2.20 -7.94
CA LEU A 172 -1.49 1.42 -6.69
C LEU A 172 -2.11 2.27 -5.56
N ASP A 173 -1.75 3.54 -5.47
CA ASP A 173 -2.31 4.50 -4.48
C ASP A 173 -3.71 5.02 -4.86
N LYS A 174 -4.34 4.46 -5.91
CA LYS A 174 -5.64 4.90 -6.45
C LYS A 174 -5.64 6.35 -6.96
N GLN A 175 -4.48 6.91 -7.30
CA GLN A 175 -4.33 8.29 -7.75
C GLN A 175 -4.21 8.41 -9.29
N GLU A 176 -4.58 9.56 -9.86
CA GLU A 176 -4.15 9.90 -11.22
C GLU A 176 -2.68 10.32 -11.16
N TYR A 177 -1.82 9.77 -12.02
CA TYR A 177 -0.59 10.46 -12.36
C TYR A 177 -0.96 11.72 -13.16
N LYS A 178 -1.40 12.76 -12.46
CA LYS A 178 -1.50 14.11 -13.01
C LYS A 178 -0.12 14.71 -12.97
N ILE A 179 0.19 15.54 -13.98
CA ILE A 179 1.30 16.48 -13.83
C ILE A 179 0.96 17.30 -12.58
N PRO A 180 1.80 17.26 -11.53
CA PRO A 180 1.51 17.96 -10.30
C PRO A 180 1.30 19.44 -10.63
N SER A 181 0.26 20.04 -10.06
CA SER A 181 0.02 21.46 -10.26
C SER A 181 1.23 22.24 -9.75
N LEU A 182 1.41 23.50 -10.19
CA LEU A 182 2.47 24.35 -9.64
C LEU A 182 2.35 24.43 -8.11
N GLN A 183 1.13 24.46 -7.58
CA GLN A 183 0.86 24.39 -6.15
C GLN A 183 1.37 23.08 -5.53
N ASP A 184 1.12 21.92 -6.12
CA ASP A 184 1.62 20.62 -5.59
C ASP A 184 3.15 20.53 -5.69
N CYS A 185 3.76 21.09 -6.74
CA CYS A 185 5.20 21.23 -6.85
C CYS A 185 5.76 22.13 -5.72
N CYS A 186 5.16 23.29 -5.48
CA CYS A 186 5.54 24.17 -4.39
C CYS A 186 5.37 23.47 -3.03
N ILE A 187 4.23 22.83 -2.77
CA ILE A 187 3.98 22.06 -1.55
C ILE A 187 5.04 20.96 -1.37
N ASN A 188 5.43 20.25 -2.43
CA ASN A 188 6.49 19.25 -2.36
C ASN A 188 7.87 19.86 -2.05
N VAL A 189 8.18 21.04 -2.59
CA VAL A 189 9.42 21.76 -2.24
C VAL A 189 9.39 22.21 -0.78
N ILE A 190 8.25 22.74 -0.32
CA ILE A 190 8.01 23.13 1.07
C ILE A 190 8.17 21.92 1.99
N SER A 191 7.54 20.79 1.69
CA SER A 191 7.66 19.56 2.49
C SER A 191 9.09 19.02 2.54
N LYS A 192 9.90 19.22 1.48
CA LYS A 192 11.32 18.83 1.48
C LYS A 192 12.20 19.77 2.31
N ASN A 193 11.79 21.02 2.46
CA ASN A 193 12.52 22.06 3.21
C ASN A 193 11.70 22.49 4.43
N ILE A 194 10.97 21.54 5.04
CA ILE A 194 9.98 21.84 6.08
C ILE A 194 10.59 22.58 7.28
N ASP A 195 11.88 22.34 7.55
CA ASP A 195 12.64 23.00 8.61
C ASP A 195 12.84 24.52 8.41
N GLN A 196 12.61 25.03 7.20
CA GLN A 196 12.74 26.46 6.86
C GLN A 196 11.38 27.12 6.61
N VAL A 197 10.29 26.41 6.85
CA VAL A 197 8.94 26.84 6.44
C VAL A 197 8.43 28.03 7.23
N ASP A 198 8.97 28.27 8.43
CA ASP A 198 8.71 29.49 9.20
C ASP A 198 9.01 30.78 8.41
N LEU A 199 9.92 30.71 7.42
CA LEU A 199 10.26 31.84 6.54
C LEU A 199 9.19 32.14 5.47
N LEU A 200 8.32 31.17 5.17
CA LEU A 200 7.33 31.29 4.10
C LEU A 200 6.04 32.00 4.53
N GLY A 201 5.89 32.31 5.83
CA GLY A 201 4.73 33.00 6.37
C GLY A 201 3.47 32.13 6.40
N ASP A 202 2.30 32.75 6.23
CA ASP A 202 1.00 32.05 6.30
C ASP A 202 0.71 31.24 5.03
N ILE A 203 0.65 29.92 5.17
CA ILE A 203 0.45 28.96 4.07
C ILE A 203 -1.04 28.63 3.86
N GLY A 204 -1.94 29.09 4.73
CA GLY A 204 -3.38 28.83 4.64
C GLY A 204 -3.77 27.39 5.00
N VAL A 205 -4.93 27.23 5.63
CA VAL A 205 -5.37 25.96 6.27
C VAL A 205 -5.45 24.78 5.29
N VAL A 206 -5.92 25.02 4.05
CA VAL A 206 -6.10 23.95 3.04
C VAL A 206 -4.74 23.36 2.61
N ASN A 207 -3.75 24.23 2.37
CA ASN A 207 -2.41 23.78 2.01
C ASN A 207 -1.73 23.11 3.19
N MET A 208 -1.98 23.62 4.40
CA MET A 208 -1.41 23.06 5.62
C MET A 208 -1.91 21.64 5.88
N LYS A 209 -3.21 21.36 5.66
CA LYS A 209 -3.75 19.99 5.68
C LYS A 209 -3.08 19.09 4.61
N LYS A 210 -2.84 19.59 3.39
CA LYS A 210 -2.12 18.84 2.34
C LYS A 210 -0.67 18.54 2.72
N ILE A 211 0.04 19.50 3.30
CA ILE A 211 1.42 19.35 3.76
C ILE A 211 1.49 18.30 4.89
N SER A 212 0.60 18.38 5.89
CA SER A 212 0.52 17.37 6.97
C SER A 212 0.34 15.95 6.42
N ARG A 213 -0.55 15.79 5.42
CA ARG A 213 -0.74 14.50 4.73
C ARG A 213 0.51 14.03 3.98
N ILE A 214 1.20 14.92 3.27
CA ILE A 214 2.43 14.58 2.54
C ILE A 214 3.57 14.22 3.50
N LEU A 215 3.75 14.98 4.58
CA LEU A 215 4.73 14.67 5.62
C LEU A 215 4.44 13.31 6.25
N SER A 216 3.18 13.02 6.55
CA SER A 216 2.79 11.72 7.11
C SER A 216 3.05 10.57 6.12
N LYS A 217 2.70 10.73 4.84
CA LYS A 217 3.02 9.74 3.78
C LYS A 217 4.53 9.50 3.64
N ASN A 218 5.33 10.56 3.79
CA ASN A 218 6.78 10.50 3.77
C ASN A 218 7.39 10.13 5.14
N ARG A 219 6.58 9.76 6.14
CA ARG A 219 7.00 9.44 7.52
C ARG A 219 7.91 10.51 8.12
N SER A 220 7.63 11.77 7.82
CA SER A 220 8.45 12.95 8.13
C SER A 220 7.77 13.90 9.13
N LEU A 221 6.62 13.52 9.68
CA LEU A 221 5.98 14.25 10.79
C LEU A 221 6.67 13.89 12.11
N ASP A 222 7.21 14.89 12.81
CA ASP A 222 7.98 14.76 14.05
C ASP A 222 7.69 15.92 15.03
N ASN A 223 8.38 15.96 16.17
CA ASN A 223 8.17 16.98 17.22
C ASN A 223 8.28 18.44 16.73
N ARG A 224 9.18 18.70 15.77
CA ARG A 224 9.45 20.06 15.27
C ARG A 224 8.38 20.45 14.28
N THR A 225 8.23 19.63 13.24
CA THR A 225 7.25 19.85 12.17
C THR A 225 5.82 19.86 12.69
N MET A 226 5.48 19.07 13.71
CA MET A 226 4.15 19.10 14.35
C MET A 226 3.78 20.51 14.84
N SER A 227 4.75 21.27 15.37
CA SER A 227 4.49 22.60 15.93
C SER A 227 4.03 23.61 14.86
N LEU A 228 4.38 23.39 13.59
CA LEU A 228 3.93 24.21 12.45
C LEU A 228 2.42 24.08 12.18
N PHE A 229 1.81 23.01 12.65
CA PHE A 229 0.39 22.70 12.44
C PHE A 229 -0.50 23.11 13.60
N LEU A 230 0.09 23.68 14.66
CA LEU A 230 -0.63 24.07 15.87
C LEU A 230 -0.91 25.58 15.87
N ASP A 231 -2.19 25.95 15.87
CA ASP A 231 -2.65 27.33 15.97
C ASP A 231 -3.92 27.39 16.82
N SER A 232 -4.09 28.47 17.60
CA SER A 232 -5.21 28.64 18.53
C SER A 232 -6.59 28.68 17.88
N ASN A 233 -6.66 28.98 16.58
CA ASN A 233 -7.90 29.03 15.80
C ASN A 233 -8.29 27.66 15.22
N MET A 234 -7.46 26.63 15.38
CA MET A 234 -7.74 25.30 14.85
C MET A 234 -8.90 24.64 15.59
N ARG A 235 -9.91 24.21 14.82
CA ARG A 235 -11.03 23.39 15.30
C ARG A 235 -10.85 21.90 15.03
N GLU A 236 -10.00 21.56 14.05
CA GLU A 236 -9.74 20.19 13.64
C GLU A 236 -8.26 19.97 13.48
N ILE A 237 -7.73 18.93 14.12
CA ILE A 237 -6.34 18.51 13.98
C ILE A 237 -6.33 17.06 13.53
N GLU A 238 -5.62 16.78 12.44
CA GLU A 238 -5.51 15.45 11.86
C GLU A 238 -4.04 15.15 11.53
N PHE A 239 -3.50 14.16 12.24
CA PHE A 239 -2.17 13.62 12.02
C PHE A 239 -2.25 12.13 11.66
N TRP A 240 -1.67 11.78 10.51
CA TRP A 240 -1.82 10.44 9.92
C TRP A 240 -0.71 9.47 10.34
N ASP A 241 0.48 9.95 10.66
CA ASP A 241 1.58 9.15 11.23
C ASP A 241 2.24 9.92 12.38
N CYS A 242 1.82 9.61 13.62
CA CYS A 242 2.37 10.20 14.84
C CYS A 242 3.55 9.38 15.43
N SER A 243 4.10 8.41 14.70
CA SER A 243 5.07 7.44 15.25
C SER A 243 6.38 8.09 15.76
N LYS A 244 6.74 9.25 15.22
CA LYS A 244 7.95 10.01 15.58
C LYS A 244 7.69 11.17 16.55
N ILE A 245 6.44 11.41 16.95
CA ILE A 245 6.06 12.47 17.89
C ILE A 245 6.13 11.90 19.31
N ASP A 246 6.89 12.52 20.21
CA ASP A 246 6.97 12.08 21.61
C ASP A 246 5.84 12.63 22.50
N SER A 247 5.76 12.15 23.73
CA SER A 247 4.75 12.55 24.69
C SER A 247 4.82 14.04 25.05
N VAL A 248 6.02 14.65 25.07
CA VAL A 248 6.17 16.07 25.40
C VAL A 248 5.62 16.93 24.28
N ALA A 249 5.89 16.58 23.03
CA ALA A 249 5.34 17.22 21.86
C ALA A 249 3.83 17.07 21.80
N LEU A 250 3.27 15.90 22.11
CA LEU A 250 1.82 15.69 22.14
C LEU A 250 1.09 16.62 23.13
N ASN A 251 1.69 16.94 24.28
CA ASN A 251 1.13 17.94 25.20
C ASN A 251 1.03 19.35 24.61
N LYS A 252 1.79 19.67 23.56
CA LYS A 252 1.66 20.95 22.88
C LYS A 252 0.28 21.11 22.22
N ILE A 253 -0.37 20.02 21.80
CA ILE A 253 -1.65 20.09 21.08
C ILE A 253 -2.71 20.86 21.88
N PRO A 254 -3.12 20.43 23.09
CA PRO A 254 -4.08 21.19 23.89
C PRO A 254 -3.52 22.53 24.41
N ALA A 255 -2.19 22.68 24.52
CA ALA A 255 -1.57 23.93 24.99
C ALA A 255 -1.68 25.06 23.96
N TYR A 256 -1.51 24.76 22.67
CA TYR A 256 -1.61 25.74 21.59
C TYR A 256 -3.00 25.77 20.95
N CYS A 257 -3.75 24.66 20.99
CA CYS A 257 -5.05 24.51 20.32
C CYS A 257 -6.16 24.08 21.31
N PRO A 258 -6.52 24.91 22.31
CA PRO A 258 -7.48 24.52 23.35
C PRO A 258 -8.92 24.35 22.86
N ASN A 259 -9.27 25.01 21.74
CA ASN A 259 -10.63 25.05 21.17
C ASN A 259 -10.91 23.97 20.12
N VAL A 260 -10.05 22.96 20.01
CA VAL A 260 -10.22 21.86 19.05
C VAL A 260 -11.51 21.09 19.34
N GLU A 261 -12.31 20.88 18.31
CA GLU A 261 -13.56 20.11 18.35
C GLU A 261 -13.34 18.67 17.87
N ARG A 262 -12.41 18.45 16.93
CA ARG A 262 -12.07 17.12 16.37
C ARG A 262 -10.56 16.88 16.38
N LEU A 263 -10.11 15.86 17.09
CA LEU A 263 -8.71 15.45 17.18
C LEU A 263 -8.53 14.03 16.63
N VAL A 264 -7.71 13.89 15.60
CA VAL A 264 -7.39 12.61 14.95
C VAL A 264 -5.89 12.36 15.04
N LEU A 265 -5.50 11.35 15.81
CA LEU A 265 -4.12 10.90 15.95
C LEU A 265 -4.00 9.44 15.50
N ASN A 266 -3.43 9.25 14.31
CA ASN A 266 -3.10 7.93 13.79
C ASN A 266 -1.66 7.54 14.12
N MET A 267 -1.44 6.24 14.31
CA MET A 267 -0.14 5.67 14.70
C MET A 267 0.45 6.39 15.93
N CYS A 268 -0.40 6.72 16.91
CA CYS A 268 -0.05 7.51 18.09
C CYS A 268 0.56 6.66 19.21
N GLY A 269 1.56 5.86 18.85
CA GLY A 269 2.17 4.88 19.74
C GLY A 269 2.86 5.45 20.97
N ARG A 270 3.30 6.70 20.90
CA ARG A 270 3.99 7.39 21.99
C ARG A 270 3.04 8.23 22.87
N LEU A 271 1.73 8.18 22.61
CA LEU A 271 0.73 8.84 23.44
C LEU A 271 0.62 8.12 24.80
N HIS A 272 1.09 8.77 25.86
CA HIS A 272 1.14 8.21 27.21
C HIS A 272 -0.14 8.53 28.00
N LYS A 273 -0.37 7.81 29.09
CA LYS A 273 -1.50 8.06 30.01
C LYS A 273 -1.58 9.51 30.51
N ASP A 274 -0.43 10.13 30.79
CA ASP A 274 -0.39 11.50 31.32
C ASP A 274 -0.82 12.52 30.25
N ASN A 275 -0.58 12.22 28.97
CA ASN A 275 -1.09 13.03 27.87
C ASN A 275 -2.61 12.98 27.81
N LEU A 276 -3.19 11.77 27.89
CA LEU A 276 -4.64 11.62 27.83
C LEU A 276 -5.32 12.32 29.03
N LYS A 277 -4.74 12.20 30.22
CA LYS A 277 -5.19 12.95 31.39
C LYS A 277 -5.12 14.46 31.15
N TYR A 278 -3.99 14.95 30.64
CA TYR A 278 -3.83 16.37 30.30
C TYR A 278 -4.85 16.83 29.25
N TYR A 279 -5.21 15.97 28.29
CA TYR A 279 -6.23 16.27 27.29
C TYR A 279 -7.61 16.42 27.93
N GLY A 280 -7.96 15.55 28.88
CA GLY A 280 -9.19 15.64 29.66
C GLY A 280 -9.29 16.90 30.53
N GLU A 281 -8.15 17.49 30.91
CA GLU A 281 -8.09 18.72 31.72
C GLU A 281 -8.08 20.02 30.88
N LYS A 282 -7.52 19.98 29.67
CA LYS A 282 -7.20 21.20 28.90
C LYS A 282 -8.11 21.49 27.73
N PHE A 283 -8.66 20.47 27.08
CA PHE A 283 -9.63 20.73 26.02
C PHE A 283 -10.93 21.26 26.61
N THR A 284 -11.51 22.25 25.96
CA THR A 284 -12.78 22.85 26.39
C THR A 284 -13.95 22.45 25.48
N ASN A 285 -13.66 22.23 24.20
CA ASN A 285 -14.67 22.03 23.16
C ASN A 285 -14.53 20.71 22.39
N LEU A 286 -13.68 19.79 22.85
CA LEU A 286 -13.45 18.53 22.15
C LEU A 286 -14.71 17.67 22.14
N ARG A 287 -15.15 17.28 20.95
CA ARG A 287 -16.36 16.47 20.69
C ARG A 287 -16.04 15.15 20.02
N TYR A 288 -14.99 15.10 19.19
CA TYR A 288 -14.59 13.92 18.44
C TYR A 288 -13.13 13.61 18.72
N LEU A 289 -12.86 12.42 19.27
CA LEU A 289 -11.52 11.93 19.52
C LEU A 289 -11.30 10.63 18.77
N TYR A 290 -10.29 10.62 17.89
CA TYR A 290 -9.86 9.44 17.14
C TYR A 290 -8.42 9.10 17.50
N LEU A 291 -8.22 7.91 18.05
CA LEU A 291 -6.93 7.39 18.47
C LEU A 291 -6.71 6.01 17.85
N ASN A 292 -5.66 5.89 17.03
CA ASN A 292 -5.26 4.63 16.42
C ASN A 292 -3.83 4.29 16.83
N GLY A 293 -3.66 3.16 17.52
CA GLY A 293 -2.37 2.71 18.02
C GLY A 293 -1.97 3.32 19.36
N ALA A 294 -2.92 3.71 20.21
CA ALA A 294 -2.63 4.26 21.55
C ALA A 294 -2.31 3.15 22.58
N PHE A 295 -1.15 2.50 22.42
CA PHE A 295 -0.78 1.30 23.19
C PHE A 295 -0.18 1.55 24.58
N LEU A 296 0.18 2.80 24.92
CA LEU A 296 0.77 3.16 26.22
C LEU A 296 -0.26 3.70 27.23
N ILE A 297 -1.51 3.90 26.81
CA ILE A 297 -2.59 4.32 27.70
C ILE A 297 -3.07 3.07 28.46
N ASN A 298 -3.03 3.14 29.79
CA ASN A 298 -3.55 2.06 30.63
C ASN A 298 -5.04 2.28 30.92
N ASP A 299 -5.67 1.24 31.45
CA ASP A 299 -7.11 1.22 31.66
C ASP A 299 -7.61 2.33 32.60
N GLN A 300 -6.92 2.57 33.72
CA GLN A 300 -7.26 3.67 34.63
C GLN A 300 -7.26 5.04 33.95
N ALA A 301 -6.32 5.31 33.05
CA ALA A 301 -6.26 6.61 32.37
C ALA A 301 -7.39 6.82 31.37
N TRP A 302 -7.91 5.74 30.78
CA TRP A 302 -9.13 5.80 29.97
C TRP A 302 -10.33 6.16 30.85
N GLN A 303 -10.49 5.48 31.98
CA GLN A 303 -11.57 5.78 32.93
C GLN A 303 -11.49 7.24 33.41
N ASP A 304 -10.31 7.69 33.87
CA ASP A 304 -10.06 9.07 34.30
C ASP A 304 -10.42 10.09 33.19
N PHE A 305 -10.14 9.75 31.93
CA PHE A 305 -10.46 10.60 30.79
C PHE A 305 -11.97 10.68 30.52
N PHE A 306 -12.69 9.56 30.57
CA PHE A 306 -14.14 9.57 30.37
C PHE A 306 -14.90 10.24 31.53
N ASP A 307 -14.38 10.12 32.76
CA ASP A 307 -14.92 10.81 33.94
C ASP A 307 -14.73 12.34 33.90
N SER A 308 -13.76 12.81 33.10
CA SER A 308 -13.43 14.23 32.94
C SER A 308 -14.56 15.03 32.25
N PRO A 309 -14.56 16.38 32.37
CA PRO A 309 -15.53 17.22 31.66
C PRO A 309 -15.48 17.05 30.14
N VAL A 310 -14.31 16.73 29.59
CA VAL A 310 -14.13 16.47 28.15
C VAL A 310 -14.86 15.20 27.75
N GLY A 311 -14.68 14.10 28.49
CA GLY A 311 -15.35 12.83 28.24
C GLY A 311 -16.86 12.99 28.11
N LYS A 312 -17.48 13.67 29.07
CA LYS A 312 -18.94 13.92 29.12
C LYS A 312 -19.49 14.73 27.94
N ASN A 313 -18.65 15.48 27.24
CA ASN A 313 -19.04 16.30 26.08
C ASN A 313 -18.74 15.60 24.73
N LEU A 314 -18.18 14.39 24.75
CA LEU A 314 -17.88 13.65 23.53
C LEU A 314 -19.16 13.24 22.81
N LYS A 315 -19.12 13.46 21.49
CA LYS A 315 -20.10 12.97 20.51
C LYS A 315 -19.53 11.86 19.65
N GLY A 316 -18.21 11.76 19.53
CA GLY A 316 -17.57 10.70 18.77
C GLY A 316 -16.29 10.21 19.42
N ILE A 317 -16.18 8.89 19.57
CA ILE A 317 -14.99 8.24 20.11
C ILE A 317 -14.61 7.07 19.21
N HIS A 318 -13.37 7.11 18.72
CA HIS A 318 -12.86 6.13 17.80
C HIS A 318 -11.54 5.58 18.33
N ILE A 319 -11.54 4.32 18.72
CA ILE A 319 -10.38 3.67 19.32
C ILE A 319 -10.03 2.46 18.45
N LYS A 320 -8.84 2.50 17.85
CA LYS A 320 -8.35 1.42 16.99
C LYS A 320 -6.98 0.91 17.48
N ASN A 321 -6.76 -0.39 17.32
CA ASN A 321 -5.46 -1.05 17.54
C ASN A 321 -4.86 -0.75 18.93
N THR A 322 -5.56 -1.11 20.00
CA THR A 322 -5.00 -1.06 21.36
C THR A 322 -5.48 -2.25 22.19
N HIS A 323 -4.55 -2.89 22.89
CA HIS A 323 -4.82 -4.05 23.75
C HIS A 323 -5.07 -3.65 25.22
N ARG A 324 -4.90 -2.37 25.56
CA ARG A 324 -5.00 -1.84 26.94
C ARG A 324 -6.31 -1.11 27.23
N PHE A 325 -7.30 -1.30 26.36
CA PHE A 325 -8.67 -0.85 26.57
C PHE A 325 -9.50 -2.04 27.05
N SER A 326 -9.81 -2.09 28.34
CA SER A 326 -10.48 -3.24 28.98
C SER A 326 -11.99 -3.01 29.12
N PRO A 327 -12.75 -4.01 29.60
CA PRO A 327 -14.18 -3.86 29.83
C PRO A 327 -14.52 -2.71 30.80
N ASP A 328 -13.69 -2.42 31.80
CA ASP A 328 -13.92 -1.32 32.76
C ASP A 328 -13.82 0.05 32.07
N SER A 329 -12.89 0.22 31.12
CA SER A 329 -12.82 1.42 30.27
C SER A 329 -14.08 1.60 29.42
N LEU A 330 -14.63 0.51 28.86
CA LEU A 330 -15.85 0.57 28.07
C LEU A 330 -17.06 0.94 28.94
N ILE A 331 -17.16 0.37 30.16
CA ILE A 331 -18.21 0.74 31.12
C ILE A 331 -18.13 2.23 31.45
N SER A 332 -16.95 2.76 31.80
CA SER A 332 -16.75 4.18 32.09
C SER A 332 -17.10 5.08 30.89
N LEU A 333 -16.74 4.67 29.67
CA LEU A 333 -17.15 5.34 28.43
C LEU A 333 -18.68 5.40 28.31
N LEU A 334 -19.37 4.28 28.51
CA LEU A 334 -20.82 4.19 28.37
C LEU A 334 -21.55 5.01 29.43
N ASP A 335 -21.12 4.91 30.70
CA ASP A 335 -21.71 5.64 31.82
C ASP A 335 -21.60 7.17 31.66
N ASN A 336 -20.45 7.66 31.17
CA ASN A 336 -20.19 9.09 31.07
C ASN A 336 -20.58 9.71 29.73
N CYS A 337 -20.45 8.97 28.63
CA CYS A 337 -20.54 9.50 27.27
C CYS A 337 -21.73 8.92 26.47
N GLY A 338 -22.22 7.73 26.83
CA GLY A 338 -23.08 6.90 25.97
C GLY A 338 -24.33 7.62 25.42
N ASN A 339 -25.03 8.39 26.26
CA ASN A 339 -26.26 9.10 25.88
C ASN A 339 -26.07 10.25 24.86
N ASN A 340 -24.82 10.68 24.66
CA ASN A 340 -24.45 11.78 23.77
C ASN A 340 -23.70 11.31 22.52
N LEU A 341 -23.26 10.04 22.48
CA LEU A 341 -22.48 9.51 21.37
C LEU A 341 -23.32 9.38 20.09
N GLU A 342 -22.80 9.98 19.02
CA GLU A 342 -23.25 9.89 17.63
C GLU A 342 -22.32 8.99 16.80
N GLU A 343 -21.03 8.89 17.16
CA GLU A 343 -20.05 8.03 16.47
C GLU A 343 -19.28 7.16 17.47
N LEU A 344 -19.31 5.84 17.26
CA LEU A 344 -18.52 4.90 18.06
C LEU A 344 -17.74 3.95 17.16
N THR A 345 -16.43 3.84 17.41
CA THR A 345 -15.59 2.85 16.76
C THR A 345 -14.74 2.08 17.75
N LEU A 346 -14.91 0.76 17.74
CA LEU A 346 -14.18 -0.23 18.51
C LEU A 346 -13.53 -1.23 17.55
N SER A 347 -12.27 -1.01 17.17
CA SER A 347 -11.60 -1.78 16.12
C SER A 347 -10.30 -2.41 16.61
N ARG A 348 -10.17 -3.74 16.57
CA ARG A 348 -8.97 -4.48 17.05
C ARG A 348 -8.61 -4.11 18.49
N LEU A 349 -9.59 -4.27 19.38
CA LEU A 349 -9.47 -3.99 20.81
C LEU A 349 -9.32 -5.28 21.59
N ASP A 350 -8.13 -5.87 21.58
CA ASP A 350 -7.89 -7.21 22.14
C ASP A 350 -8.13 -7.31 23.66
N GLY A 351 -8.12 -6.17 24.36
CA GLY A 351 -8.42 -6.06 25.78
C GLY A 351 -9.91 -6.19 26.12
N LEU A 352 -10.83 -6.05 25.15
CA LEU A 352 -12.26 -6.24 25.36
C LEU A 352 -12.61 -7.72 25.24
N THR A 353 -12.53 -8.42 26.37
CA THR A 353 -12.68 -9.88 26.42
C THR A 353 -14.03 -10.36 26.94
N SER A 354 -14.95 -9.45 27.29
CA SER A 354 -16.21 -9.78 27.97
C SER A 354 -17.42 -9.45 27.10
N LYS A 355 -18.18 -10.48 26.71
CA LYS A 355 -19.44 -10.34 25.96
C LYS A 355 -20.45 -9.45 26.70
N ASN A 356 -20.60 -9.68 28.02
CA ASN A 356 -21.56 -8.95 28.86
C ASN A 356 -21.41 -7.43 28.77
N VAL A 357 -20.20 -6.93 28.51
CA VAL A 357 -19.94 -5.48 28.42
C VAL A 357 -20.31 -4.94 27.03
N TYR A 358 -20.20 -5.74 25.97
CA TYR A 358 -20.80 -5.42 24.68
C TYR A 358 -22.33 -5.41 24.76
N ASP A 359 -22.92 -6.36 25.50
CA ASP A 359 -24.38 -6.44 25.71
C ASP A 359 -24.96 -5.20 26.42
N LEU A 360 -24.12 -4.35 27.03
CA LEU A 360 -24.54 -3.06 27.57
C LEU A 360 -24.76 -1.98 26.50
N LEU A 361 -24.17 -2.09 25.31
CA LEU A 361 -24.21 -1.05 24.28
C LEU A 361 -25.63 -0.56 23.95
N PRO A 362 -26.64 -1.43 23.72
CA PRO A 362 -28.00 -0.99 23.40
C PRO A 362 -28.69 -0.22 24.54
N HIS A 363 -28.23 -0.38 25.78
CA HIS A 363 -28.82 0.30 26.94
C HIS A 363 -28.37 1.75 27.06
N TYR A 364 -27.13 2.04 26.69
CA TYR A 364 -26.51 3.37 26.83
C TYR A 364 -26.51 4.20 25.55
N LEU A 365 -26.47 3.56 24.38
CA LEU A 365 -26.33 4.26 23.09
C LEU A 365 -27.72 4.46 22.47
N ARG A 366 -28.08 5.73 22.23
CA ARG A 366 -29.44 6.12 21.78
C ARG A 366 -29.49 7.07 20.58
N LYS A 367 -28.34 7.52 20.08
CA LYS A 367 -28.24 8.58 19.06
C LYS A 367 -27.19 8.28 18.00
N LEU A 368 -26.81 7.02 17.84
CA LEU A 368 -25.73 6.65 16.92
C LEU A 368 -26.13 6.94 15.47
N LYS A 369 -25.21 7.60 14.77
CA LYS A 369 -25.19 7.75 13.31
C LYS A 369 -24.12 6.87 12.68
N HIS A 370 -23.04 6.60 13.40
CA HIS A 370 -21.96 5.74 12.97
C HIS A 370 -21.60 4.72 14.05
N LEU A 371 -21.60 3.45 13.67
CA LEU A 371 -21.11 2.35 14.49
C LEU A 371 -20.10 1.53 13.71
N GLU A 372 -18.91 1.38 14.27
CA GLU A 372 -17.92 0.38 13.86
C GLU A 372 -17.57 -0.51 15.05
N ILE A 373 -17.82 -1.81 14.90
CA ILE A 373 -17.26 -2.85 15.76
C ILE A 373 -16.51 -3.79 14.82
N SER A 374 -15.20 -3.87 14.94
CA SER A 374 -14.41 -4.62 13.95
C SER A 374 -13.28 -5.42 14.56
N TYR A 375 -13.11 -6.63 14.04
CA TYR A 375 -12.09 -7.60 14.46
C TYR A 375 -12.06 -7.79 15.99
N PRO A 376 -13.18 -8.20 16.62
CA PRO A 376 -13.17 -8.59 18.01
C PRO A 376 -12.17 -9.75 18.22
N ASN A 377 -11.58 -9.83 19.42
CA ASN A 377 -10.56 -10.83 19.73
C ASN A 377 -11.10 -12.27 19.61
N LYS A 378 -12.38 -12.45 19.97
CA LYS A 378 -13.07 -13.72 19.85
C LYS A 378 -14.40 -13.54 19.14
N GLU A 379 -14.76 -14.57 18.39
CA GLU A 379 -16.00 -14.67 17.61
C GLU A 379 -17.25 -14.52 18.49
N GLU A 380 -17.28 -15.20 19.63
CA GLU A 380 -18.41 -15.24 20.58
C GLU A 380 -18.76 -13.91 21.27
N LEU A 381 -17.94 -12.87 21.09
CA LEU A 381 -18.16 -11.57 21.73
C LEU A 381 -19.26 -10.75 21.05
N ILE A 382 -19.46 -10.96 19.75
CA ILE A 382 -20.41 -10.21 18.93
C ILE A 382 -21.31 -11.22 18.22
N ASP A 383 -22.57 -11.27 18.66
CA ASP A 383 -23.59 -12.16 18.12
C ASP A 383 -24.77 -11.38 17.51
N ASP A 384 -25.68 -12.10 16.86
CA ASP A 384 -26.83 -11.51 16.19
C ASP A 384 -27.74 -10.77 17.18
N GLU A 385 -27.96 -11.33 18.37
CA GLU A 385 -28.83 -10.75 19.39
C GLU A 385 -28.35 -9.36 19.83
N LEU A 386 -27.05 -9.21 20.09
CA LEU A 386 -26.44 -7.93 20.40
C LEU A 386 -26.71 -6.89 19.30
N ILE A 387 -26.42 -7.24 18.05
CA ILE A 387 -26.54 -6.31 16.93
C ILE A 387 -28.01 -5.97 16.66
N ILE A 388 -28.91 -6.94 16.71
CA ILE A 388 -30.35 -6.72 16.55
C ILE A 388 -30.86 -5.76 17.63
N ASN A 389 -30.49 -5.97 18.89
CA ASN A 389 -30.88 -5.08 19.98
C ASN A 389 -30.33 -3.66 19.81
N LEU A 390 -29.09 -3.52 19.35
CA LEU A 390 -28.48 -2.21 19.09
C LEU A 390 -29.22 -1.48 17.96
N LEU A 391 -29.49 -2.18 16.85
CA LEU A 391 -30.21 -1.63 15.70
C LEU A 391 -31.67 -1.32 16.04
N GLY A 392 -32.34 -2.12 16.88
CA GLY A 392 -33.68 -1.81 17.37
C GLY A 392 -33.78 -0.48 18.14
N VAL A 393 -32.66 0.00 18.70
CA VAL A 393 -32.58 1.25 19.45
C VAL A 393 -32.05 2.42 18.60
N ASN A 394 -31.08 2.18 17.72
CA ASN A 394 -30.35 3.23 16.99
C ASN A 394 -30.58 3.23 15.48
N GLY A 395 -31.26 2.22 14.93
CA GLY A 395 -31.34 1.98 13.49
C GLY A 395 -31.96 3.15 12.71
N GLU A 396 -32.95 3.84 13.29
CA GLU A 396 -33.60 5.00 12.64
C GLU A 396 -32.62 6.13 12.31
N THR A 397 -31.59 6.33 13.14
CA THR A 397 -30.59 7.39 12.96
C THR A 397 -29.28 6.89 12.36
N LEU A 398 -29.09 5.57 12.24
CA LEU A 398 -27.82 4.99 11.85
C LEU A 398 -27.58 5.14 10.35
N GLU A 399 -26.58 5.93 10.00
CA GLU A 399 -26.17 6.21 8.61
C GLU A 399 -25.05 5.26 8.16
N SER A 400 -24.21 4.80 9.09
CA SER A 400 -23.06 3.94 8.82
C SER A 400 -22.92 2.80 9.82
N LEU A 401 -22.85 1.57 9.29
CA LEU A 401 -22.64 0.33 10.04
C LEU A 401 -21.44 -0.44 9.48
N VAL A 402 -20.44 -0.70 10.32
CA VAL A 402 -19.23 -1.46 9.99
C VAL A 402 -19.06 -2.59 11.00
N LEU A 403 -19.17 -3.83 10.54
CA LEU A 403 -19.09 -5.05 11.36
C LEU A 403 -17.99 -6.00 10.86
N ASP A 404 -16.91 -5.42 10.33
CA ASP A 404 -15.83 -6.16 9.68
C ASP A 404 -15.16 -7.17 10.65
N GLY A 405 -15.07 -8.44 10.23
CA GLY A 405 -14.42 -9.51 10.99
C GLY A 405 -15.18 -9.97 12.23
N CYS A 406 -16.45 -9.58 12.40
CA CYS A 406 -17.34 -10.11 13.44
C CYS A 406 -17.91 -11.48 13.02
N THR A 407 -17.05 -12.50 12.90
CA THR A 407 -17.39 -13.79 12.27
C THR A 407 -18.55 -14.57 12.91
N GLY A 408 -18.99 -14.19 14.12
CA GLY A 408 -20.10 -14.83 14.84
C GLY A 408 -21.50 -14.39 14.37
N LEU A 409 -21.58 -13.45 13.45
CA LEU A 409 -22.85 -12.94 12.91
C LEU A 409 -23.35 -13.76 11.72
N THR A 410 -24.65 -14.03 11.68
CA THR A 410 -25.30 -14.87 10.66
C THR A 410 -26.31 -14.08 9.83
N ASP A 411 -27.11 -14.73 8.98
CA ASP A 411 -28.17 -14.03 8.24
C ASP A 411 -29.23 -13.38 9.16
N GLN A 412 -29.32 -13.81 10.42
CA GLN A 412 -30.35 -13.37 11.35
C GLN A 412 -30.28 -11.87 11.66
N PHE A 413 -29.09 -11.28 11.84
CA PHE A 413 -28.98 -9.83 12.08
C PHE A 413 -29.30 -9.00 10.82
N LEU A 414 -29.11 -9.56 9.62
CA LEU A 414 -29.48 -8.90 8.37
C LEU A 414 -31.01 -8.74 8.30
N ILE A 415 -31.72 -9.85 8.53
CA ILE A 415 -33.18 -9.94 8.34
C ILE A 415 -33.94 -9.35 9.52
N SER A 416 -33.48 -9.60 10.76
CA SER A 416 -34.17 -9.16 11.98
C SER A 416 -33.61 -7.87 12.59
N GLY A 417 -32.45 -7.41 12.13
CA GLY A 417 -31.80 -6.19 12.61
C GLY A 417 -31.79 -5.09 11.55
N ILE A 418 -31.02 -5.29 10.48
CA ILE A 418 -30.84 -4.25 9.46
C ILE A 418 -32.14 -3.95 8.73
N LYS A 419 -32.78 -4.98 8.15
CA LYS A 419 -33.98 -4.81 7.32
C LYS A 419 -35.11 -4.03 8.00
N PRO A 420 -35.53 -4.32 9.24
CA PRO A 420 -36.66 -3.63 9.87
C PRO A 420 -36.30 -2.27 10.50
N PHE A 421 -35.03 -2.01 10.84
CA PHE A 421 -34.69 -0.87 11.69
C PHE A 421 -33.86 0.21 11.00
N CYS A 422 -33.30 -0.01 9.81
CA CYS A 422 -32.27 0.88 9.24
C CYS A 422 -32.71 1.66 7.98
N PRO A 423 -33.65 2.64 8.07
CA PRO A 423 -34.10 3.43 6.92
C PRO A 423 -33.06 4.45 6.44
N ALA A 424 -32.21 4.94 7.34
CA ALA A 424 -31.21 5.98 7.06
C ALA A 424 -29.83 5.44 6.67
N LEU A 425 -29.65 4.11 6.66
CA LEU A 425 -28.35 3.49 6.42
C LEU A 425 -27.91 3.75 4.97
N THR A 426 -26.71 4.30 4.82
CA THR A 426 -26.07 4.59 3.53
C THR A 426 -24.73 3.89 3.37
N LYS A 427 -24.08 3.51 4.47
CA LYS A 427 -22.79 2.81 4.47
C LYS A 427 -22.88 1.48 5.21
N LEU A 428 -22.58 0.39 4.53
CA LEU A 428 -22.57 -0.96 5.09
C LEU A 428 -21.25 -1.67 4.77
N SER A 429 -20.51 -2.08 5.80
CA SER A 429 -19.29 -2.87 5.65
C SER A 429 -19.38 -4.13 6.50
N LEU A 430 -19.25 -5.28 5.84
CA LEU A 430 -19.41 -6.61 6.40
C LEU A 430 -18.21 -7.51 6.05
N VAL A 431 -17.01 -6.94 5.96
CA VAL A 431 -15.81 -7.66 5.50
C VAL A 431 -15.57 -8.90 6.35
N LEU A 432 -15.16 -10.01 5.73
CA LEU A 432 -14.79 -11.25 6.43
C LEU A 432 -15.92 -11.89 7.26
N LEU A 433 -17.18 -11.58 6.94
CA LEU A 433 -18.32 -12.35 7.45
C LEU A 433 -18.55 -13.58 6.57
N ASP A 434 -18.16 -14.75 7.08
CA ASP A 434 -18.21 -16.03 6.37
C ASP A 434 -19.48 -16.85 6.67
N GLN A 435 -20.25 -16.50 7.69
CA GLN A 435 -21.54 -17.13 8.03
C GLN A 435 -22.75 -16.47 7.35
N ILE A 436 -22.59 -15.30 6.72
CA ILE A 436 -23.66 -14.69 5.92
C ILE A 436 -23.75 -15.40 4.56
N THR A 437 -24.96 -15.73 4.12
CA THR A 437 -25.18 -16.54 2.93
C THR A 437 -25.76 -15.74 1.76
N ASP A 438 -25.67 -16.32 0.56
CA ASP A 438 -26.30 -15.75 -0.64
C ASP A 438 -27.82 -15.56 -0.44
N VAL A 439 -28.47 -16.42 0.35
CA VAL A 439 -29.91 -16.34 0.63
C VAL A 439 -30.23 -15.19 1.59
N GLY A 440 -29.52 -15.08 2.70
CA GLY A 440 -29.81 -14.05 3.71
C GLY A 440 -29.51 -12.64 3.21
N VAL A 441 -28.42 -12.44 2.48
CA VAL A 441 -28.11 -11.13 1.89
C VAL A 441 -29.13 -10.77 0.79
N LYS A 442 -29.54 -11.73 -0.04
CA LYS A 442 -30.64 -11.50 -1.00
C LYS A 442 -31.92 -11.09 -0.29
N GLU A 443 -32.28 -11.78 0.80
CA GLU A 443 -33.48 -11.49 1.58
C GLU A 443 -33.44 -10.08 2.20
N LEU A 444 -32.29 -9.64 2.69
CA LEU A 444 -32.11 -8.26 3.17
C LEU A 444 -32.50 -7.23 2.10
N PHE A 445 -31.99 -7.38 0.87
CA PHE A 445 -32.18 -6.39 -0.19
C PHE A 445 -33.48 -6.56 -0.99
N THR A 446 -34.21 -7.65 -0.80
CA THR A 446 -35.52 -7.86 -1.44
C THR A 446 -36.60 -7.12 -0.66
N ASP A 447 -37.39 -6.27 -1.34
CA ASP A 447 -38.50 -5.49 -0.76
C ASP A 447 -38.09 -4.65 0.46
N TRP A 448 -36.88 -4.07 0.43
CA TRP A 448 -36.38 -3.20 1.51
C TRP A 448 -36.81 -1.73 1.31
N ASP A 449 -38.10 -1.52 1.09
CA ASP A 449 -38.66 -0.24 0.63
C ASP A 449 -38.44 0.94 1.59
N MET A 450 -38.17 0.68 2.87
CA MET A 450 -37.91 1.72 3.86
C MET A 450 -36.53 2.37 3.73
N ASN A 451 -35.57 1.70 3.07
CA ASN A 451 -34.24 2.23 2.86
C ASN A 451 -34.14 2.88 1.46
N GLY A 452 -33.54 4.08 1.39
CA GLY A 452 -33.41 4.83 0.15
C GLY A 452 -32.30 4.36 -0.81
N GLY A 453 -31.58 3.30 -0.46
CA GLY A 453 -30.42 2.78 -1.20
C GLY A 453 -29.09 3.13 -0.54
N LEU A 454 -28.12 2.22 -0.65
CA LEU A 454 -26.79 2.37 -0.07
C LEU A 454 -25.83 3.15 -0.99
N MET A 455 -24.97 3.99 -0.40
CA MET A 455 -23.92 4.74 -1.09
C MET A 455 -22.57 4.02 -1.05
N GLU A 456 -22.25 3.35 0.05
CA GLU A 456 -20.98 2.63 0.23
C GLU A 456 -21.25 1.21 0.73
N VAL A 457 -20.79 0.20 -0.02
CA VAL A 457 -20.97 -1.20 0.36
C VAL A 457 -19.66 -1.97 0.25
N ASN A 458 -19.29 -2.66 1.31
CA ASN A 458 -18.09 -3.48 1.35
C ASN A 458 -18.39 -4.89 1.88
N LEU A 459 -18.37 -5.86 0.97
CA LEU A 459 -18.61 -7.28 1.24
C LEU A 459 -17.35 -8.11 0.96
N ALA A 460 -16.17 -7.50 1.10
CA ALA A 460 -14.93 -8.16 0.80
C ALA A 460 -14.76 -9.43 1.64
N ARG A 461 -14.41 -10.54 0.99
CA ARG A 461 -14.17 -11.85 1.61
C ARG A 461 -15.39 -12.46 2.31
N CYS A 462 -16.62 -12.05 1.97
CA CYS A 462 -17.83 -12.80 2.28
C CYS A 462 -17.95 -13.96 1.28
N ILE A 463 -17.33 -15.09 1.60
CA ILE A 463 -17.01 -16.16 0.64
C ILE A 463 -18.24 -16.96 0.16
N GLU A 464 -19.32 -16.98 0.94
CA GLU A 464 -20.55 -17.70 0.62
C GLU A 464 -21.50 -16.92 -0.30
N LEU A 465 -21.21 -15.63 -0.58
CA LEU A 465 -22.04 -14.80 -1.45
C LEU A 465 -21.85 -15.17 -2.93
N GLY A 466 -22.95 -15.12 -3.69
CA GLY A 466 -23.04 -15.46 -5.09
C GLY A 466 -23.82 -14.44 -5.91
N ASP A 467 -24.36 -14.91 -7.04
CA ASP A 467 -25.03 -14.05 -8.01
C ASP A 467 -26.32 -13.44 -7.44
N GLU A 468 -27.09 -14.18 -6.64
CA GLU A 468 -28.42 -13.74 -6.20
C GLU A 468 -28.34 -12.61 -5.16
N ALA A 469 -27.49 -12.74 -4.13
CA ALA A 469 -27.29 -11.70 -3.13
C ALA A 469 -26.78 -10.41 -3.76
N VAL A 470 -25.71 -10.53 -4.57
CA VAL A 470 -25.08 -9.35 -5.16
C VAL A 470 -26.01 -8.70 -6.18
N TYR A 471 -26.80 -9.48 -6.95
CA TYR A 471 -27.79 -8.88 -7.85
C TYR A 471 -28.87 -8.11 -7.06
N ALA A 472 -29.44 -8.69 -6.01
CA ALA A 472 -30.46 -8.02 -5.18
C ALA A 472 -29.93 -6.73 -4.55
N LEU A 473 -28.72 -6.77 -3.97
CA LEU A 473 -28.01 -5.59 -3.47
C LEU A 473 -27.92 -4.48 -4.52
N LEU A 474 -27.46 -4.85 -5.72
CA LEU A 474 -27.24 -3.89 -6.80
C LEU A 474 -28.56 -3.37 -7.36
N GLU A 475 -29.59 -4.20 -7.47
CA GLU A 475 -30.92 -3.77 -7.91
C GLU A 475 -31.49 -2.72 -6.97
N HIS A 476 -31.43 -2.96 -5.66
CA HIS A 476 -31.86 -2.02 -4.63
C HIS A 476 -31.06 -0.70 -4.65
N SER A 477 -29.73 -0.76 -4.72
CA SER A 477 -28.87 0.41 -4.48
C SER A 477 -28.27 1.05 -5.74
N CYS A 478 -28.60 0.57 -6.95
CA CYS A 478 -27.91 0.99 -8.18
C CYS A 478 -27.91 2.50 -8.45
N GLN A 479 -28.95 3.23 -8.01
CA GLN A 479 -29.09 4.67 -8.25
C GLN A 479 -28.28 5.54 -7.29
N THR A 480 -27.90 5.02 -6.12
CA THR A 480 -27.24 5.77 -5.04
C THR A 480 -25.79 5.34 -4.82
N LEU A 481 -25.42 4.12 -5.22
CA LEU A 481 -24.10 3.54 -4.96
C LEU A 481 -22.96 4.37 -5.56
N VAL A 482 -21.98 4.72 -4.71
CA VAL A 482 -20.78 5.50 -5.03
C VAL A 482 -19.52 4.65 -4.94
N GLU A 483 -19.42 3.79 -3.92
CA GLU A 483 -18.29 2.87 -3.74
C GLU A 483 -18.79 1.45 -3.45
N LEU A 484 -18.20 0.47 -4.13
CA LEU A 484 -18.55 -0.93 -3.97
C LEU A 484 -17.29 -1.81 -3.91
N ASN A 485 -17.23 -2.67 -2.90
CA ASN A 485 -16.18 -3.67 -2.77
C ASN A 485 -16.78 -5.09 -2.68
N LEU A 486 -16.49 -5.89 -3.71
CA LEU A 486 -16.87 -7.29 -3.87
C LEU A 486 -15.63 -8.20 -3.93
N ASN A 487 -14.50 -7.74 -3.38
CA ASN A 487 -13.25 -8.47 -3.43
C ASN A 487 -13.41 -9.87 -2.84
N SER A 488 -12.87 -10.88 -3.52
CA SER A 488 -12.88 -12.28 -3.09
C SER A 488 -14.27 -12.93 -2.96
N ILE A 489 -15.31 -12.38 -3.59
CA ILE A 489 -16.61 -13.06 -3.76
C ILE A 489 -16.50 -14.03 -4.94
N LYS A 490 -16.07 -15.26 -4.66
CA LYS A 490 -15.64 -16.22 -5.68
C LYS A 490 -16.78 -16.89 -6.43
N ASN A 491 -17.99 -16.90 -5.88
CA ASN A 491 -19.14 -17.60 -6.46
C ASN A 491 -19.88 -16.76 -7.51
N LEU A 492 -19.46 -15.51 -7.73
CA LEU A 492 -19.97 -14.70 -8.84
C LEU A 492 -19.65 -15.38 -10.18
N THR A 493 -20.64 -15.45 -11.07
CA THR A 493 -20.51 -16.12 -12.36
C THR A 493 -20.41 -15.13 -13.53
N ARG A 494 -20.15 -15.67 -14.72
CA ARG A 494 -20.17 -14.87 -15.97
C ARG A 494 -21.58 -14.39 -16.33
N ASN A 495 -22.62 -15.11 -15.88
CA ASN A 495 -24.00 -14.76 -16.18
C ASN A 495 -24.44 -13.54 -15.38
N PHE A 496 -23.97 -13.37 -14.15
CA PHE A 496 -24.17 -12.16 -13.36
C PHE A 496 -23.77 -10.90 -14.12
N PHE A 497 -22.57 -10.84 -14.69
CA PHE A 497 -22.13 -9.68 -15.46
C PHE A 497 -23.02 -9.41 -16.69
N LYS A 498 -23.52 -10.45 -17.36
CA LYS A 498 -24.48 -10.29 -18.46
C LYS A 498 -25.83 -9.74 -17.97
N GLN A 499 -26.31 -10.22 -16.83
CA GLN A 499 -27.57 -9.82 -16.23
C GLN A 499 -27.54 -8.34 -15.81
N ILE A 500 -26.56 -7.93 -15.00
CA ILE A 500 -26.41 -6.52 -14.59
C ILE A 500 -26.21 -5.62 -15.82
N GLY A 501 -25.52 -6.10 -16.86
CA GLY A 501 -25.32 -5.38 -18.11
C GLY A 501 -26.62 -5.06 -18.87
N ARG A 502 -27.66 -5.87 -18.70
CA ARG A 502 -28.97 -5.70 -19.35
C ARG A 502 -29.90 -4.83 -18.51
N HIS A 503 -29.91 -5.05 -17.20
CA HIS A 503 -30.97 -4.54 -16.32
C HIS A 503 -30.57 -3.32 -15.48
N LEU A 504 -29.30 -3.18 -15.13
CA LEU A 504 -28.87 -2.18 -14.14
C LEU A 504 -28.01 -1.08 -14.74
N ARG A 505 -28.05 0.11 -14.12
CA ARG A 505 -27.19 1.26 -14.44
C ARG A 505 -26.73 1.91 -13.15
N PHE A 506 -25.48 2.34 -13.10
CA PHE A 506 -24.86 2.91 -11.91
C PHE A 506 -24.41 4.35 -12.19
N PRO A 507 -25.33 5.33 -12.13
CA PRO A 507 -25.02 6.71 -12.51
C PRO A 507 -24.04 7.42 -11.57
N LEU A 508 -23.89 6.94 -10.34
CA LEU A 508 -23.06 7.56 -9.29
C LEU A 508 -21.82 6.75 -8.90
N LEU A 509 -21.69 5.49 -9.33
CA LEU A 509 -20.59 4.63 -8.92
C LEU A 509 -19.26 5.18 -9.43
N THR A 510 -18.31 5.41 -8.52
CA THR A 510 -17.00 6.01 -8.80
C THR A 510 -15.83 5.07 -8.54
N ALA A 511 -15.98 4.12 -7.60
CA ALA A 511 -14.96 3.12 -7.27
C ALA A 511 -15.59 1.72 -7.13
N LEU A 512 -14.92 0.73 -7.73
CA LEU A 512 -15.33 -0.67 -7.69
C LEU A 512 -14.12 -1.59 -7.49
N ASP A 513 -14.14 -2.40 -6.44
CA ASP A 513 -13.16 -3.49 -6.24
C ASP A 513 -13.83 -4.84 -6.52
N ILE A 514 -13.35 -5.51 -7.57
CA ILE A 514 -13.76 -6.87 -7.98
C ILE A 514 -12.50 -7.79 -7.99
N GLY A 515 -11.50 -7.48 -7.15
CA GLY A 515 -10.32 -8.32 -7.01
C GLY A 515 -10.66 -9.75 -6.60
N PHE A 516 -9.91 -10.73 -7.10
CA PHE A 516 -10.06 -12.16 -6.83
C PHE A 516 -11.43 -12.76 -7.18
N VAL A 517 -12.21 -12.10 -8.03
CA VAL A 517 -13.46 -12.60 -8.63
C VAL A 517 -13.14 -13.26 -9.98
N ARG A 518 -12.89 -14.58 -9.94
CA ARG A 518 -12.36 -15.37 -11.08
C ARG A 518 -13.19 -15.32 -12.36
N SER A 519 -14.49 -15.04 -12.25
CA SER A 519 -15.40 -14.93 -13.39
C SER A 519 -15.23 -13.62 -14.16
N CYS A 520 -14.64 -12.59 -13.55
CA CYS A 520 -14.39 -11.29 -14.17
C CYS A 520 -13.32 -11.41 -15.27
N ASP A 521 -13.66 -10.94 -16.47
CA ASP A 521 -12.80 -10.95 -17.65
C ASP A 521 -13.02 -9.69 -18.50
N ASP A 522 -12.35 -9.60 -19.65
CA ASP A 522 -12.46 -8.47 -20.57
C ASP A 522 -13.91 -8.12 -20.98
N SER A 523 -14.80 -9.11 -21.09
CA SER A 523 -16.22 -8.86 -21.38
C SER A 523 -16.93 -8.25 -20.17
N ALA A 524 -16.62 -8.70 -18.95
CA ALA A 524 -17.15 -8.11 -17.73
C ALA A 524 -16.69 -6.64 -17.58
N LEU A 525 -15.42 -6.36 -17.86
CA LEU A 525 -14.87 -5.00 -17.83
C LEU A 525 -15.59 -4.07 -18.83
N ALA A 526 -15.82 -4.54 -20.05
CA ALA A 526 -16.56 -3.79 -21.05
C ALA A 526 -18.00 -3.49 -20.61
N VAL A 527 -18.67 -4.46 -19.98
CA VAL A 527 -20.01 -4.26 -19.41
C VAL A 527 -19.98 -3.21 -18.31
N LEU A 528 -19.10 -3.36 -17.31
CA LEU A 528 -18.97 -2.43 -16.18
C LEU A 528 -18.66 -1.01 -16.64
N SER A 529 -17.72 -0.86 -17.59
CA SER A 529 -17.36 0.42 -18.20
C SER A 529 -18.56 1.11 -18.86
N ARG A 530 -19.49 0.34 -19.44
CA ARG A 530 -20.68 0.86 -20.13
C ARG A 530 -21.81 1.23 -19.17
N ILE A 531 -22.07 0.42 -18.16
CA ILE A 531 -23.21 0.61 -17.25
C ILE A 531 -22.93 1.58 -16.10
N ALA A 532 -21.66 1.86 -15.80
CA ALA A 532 -21.23 2.81 -14.76
C ALA A 532 -20.43 3.97 -15.39
N PRO A 533 -21.08 5.04 -15.86
CA PRO A 533 -20.42 6.14 -16.60
C PRO A 533 -19.57 7.07 -15.72
N LYS A 534 -19.69 7.03 -14.39
CA LYS A 534 -18.84 7.81 -13.46
C LYS A 534 -17.72 7.00 -12.80
N LEU A 535 -17.67 5.68 -13.06
CA LEU A 535 -16.63 4.80 -12.52
C LEU A 535 -15.24 5.30 -12.94
N SER A 536 -14.42 5.67 -11.97
CA SER A 536 -13.09 6.22 -12.19
C SER A 536 -12.01 5.18 -11.89
N ILE A 537 -12.27 4.29 -10.93
CA ILE A 537 -11.35 3.29 -10.43
C ILE A 537 -12.04 1.92 -10.43
N LEU A 538 -11.44 0.95 -11.10
CA LEU A 538 -11.83 -0.44 -11.11
C LEU A 538 -10.63 -1.33 -10.74
N GLU A 539 -10.69 -1.97 -9.58
CA GLU A 539 -9.64 -2.87 -9.09
C GLU A 539 -9.95 -4.32 -9.46
N VAL A 540 -8.99 -5.00 -10.08
CA VAL A 540 -9.13 -6.35 -10.65
C VAL A 540 -7.97 -7.28 -10.26
N TYR A 541 -7.33 -7.02 -9.13
CA TYR A 541 -6.22 -7.83 -8.62
C TYR A 541 -6.55 -9.31 -8.60
N GLY A 542 -5.65 -10.16 -9.11
CA GLY A 542 -5.84 -11.60 -9.15
C GLY A 542 -6.84 -12.11 -10.20
N ASN A 543 -7.47 -11.22 -10.99
CA ASN A 543 -8.32 -11.61 -12.11
C ASN A 543 -7.48 -11.79 -13.37
N ASN A 544 -6.87 -12.97 -13.52
CA ASN A 544 -5.93 -13.26 -14.61
C ASN A 544 -6.55 -13.18 -16.03
N ARG A 545 -7.88 -13.11 -16.13
CA ARG A 545 -8.62 -12.98 -17.40
C ARG A 545 -8.92 -11.53 -17.80
N CYS A 546 -8.48 -10.57 -16.99
CA CYS A 546 -8.53 -9.13 -17.30
C CYS A 546 -7.21 -8.71 -17.97
N THR A 547 -7.26 -8.47 -19.27
CA THR A 547 -6.12 -8.19 -20.14
C THR A 547 -6.16 -6.76 -20.70
N PRO A 548 -5.07 -6.28 -21.33
CA PRO A 548 -5.08 -5.01 -22.06
C PRO A 548 -6.02 -4.97 -23.27
N ALA A 549 -6.58 -6.11 -23.72
CA ALA A 549 -7.52 -6.17 -24.84
C ALA A 549 -8.96 -5.78 -24.44
N ALA A 550 -9.25 -5.58 -23.15
CA ALA A 550 -10.55 -5.15 -22.68
C ALA A 550 -10.97 -3.80 -23.29
N ILE A 551 -12.17 -3.78 -23.88
CA ILE A 551 -12.75 -2.56 -24.46
C ILE A 551 -13.39 -1.73 -23.34
N VAL A 552 -12.66 -0.74 -22.84
CA VAL A 552 -13.12 0.18 -21.80
C VAL A 552 -12.92 1.63 -22.22
N ARG A 553 -13.66 2.55 -21.59
CA ARG A 553 -13.50 3.98 -21.82
C ARG A 553 -12.18 4.50 -21.29
N ASP A 554 -11.58 5.47 -21.97
CA ASP A 554 -10.28 6.06 -21.60
C ASP A 554 -10.25 6.69 -20.20
N SER A 555 -11.41 7.17 -19.72
CA SER A 555 -11.54 7.79 -18.40
C SER A 555 -11.58 6.78 -17.25
N LEU A 556 -11.76 5.48 -17.52
CA LEU A 556 -11.84 4.43 -16.51
C LEU A 556 -10.45 3.83 -16.30
N LYS A 557 -9.95 3.92 -15.07
CA LYS A 557 -8.71 3.24 -14.71
C LYS A 557 -8.96 1.84 -14.21
N ILE A 558 -8.21 0.92 -14.76
CA ILE A 558 -8.16 -0.46 -14.29
C ILE A 558 -6.85 -0.64 -13.54
N ILE A 559 -6.92 -1.11 -12.29
CA ILE A 559 -5.77 -1.31 -11.42
C ILE A 559 -5.66 -2.80 -11.08
N GLY A 560 -4.45 -3.33 -11.05
CA GLY A 560 -4.19 -4.69 -10.59
C GLY A 560 -4.29 -5.76 -11.67
N ARG A 561 -4.14 -5.40 -12.96
CA ARG A 561 -4.00 -6.43 -14.00
C ARG A 561 -2.66 -7.12 -13.83
N GLN A 562 -2.61 -8.39 -14.18
CA GLN A 562 -1.37 -9.16 -14.13
C GLN A 562 -0.26 -8.53 -15.01
N SER A 563 -0.64 -7.95 -16.15
CA SER A 563 0.27 -7.21 -17.04
C SER A 563 0.83 -5.91 -16.45
N ASP A 564 0.20 -5.36 -15.41
CA ASP A 564 0.73 -4.18 -14.70
C ASP A 564 1.82 -4.57 -13.68
N SER A 565 1.97 -5.87 -13.38
CA SER A 565 2.84 -6.42 -12.32
C SER A 565 4.07 -7.17 -12.84
N ILE A 566 4.22 -7.28 -14.17
CA ILE A 566 5.33 -7.95 -14.89
C ILE A 566 6.00 -6.90 -15.78
#